data_AF-M0LRH4-F1
#
_entry.id   AF-M0LRH4-F1
#
_cell.length_a   1.000
_cell.length_b   1.000
_cell.length_c   1.000
_cell.angle_alpha   90.00
_cell.angle_beta   90.00
_cell.angle_gamma   90.00
#
_symmetry.space_group_name_H-M   'P 1'
#
loop_
_entity.id
_entity.type
_entity.pdbx_description
1 polymer ?
#
loop_
_entity_poly.entity_id
_entity_poly.type
_entity_poly.pdbx_seq_one_letter_code
_entity_poly.pdbx_strand_id
1 'polypeptide(L)'
;MASRPGSRPSTDRRSFLAATGATLAGGVLATGTASAVESAPYHLSQGDQCVPLQPLRGDDPVEAFYDYRRDRDSSYGTRSLQQPNTSVLFLYEGSDGVSLVVVHGALGGNGDGGSITFELSGLPSSGDWVVRDDSYDGPNRYDRWDIDGSSATVDWTWDGRRADGAVYGPLGDDVSIGIDPAFNERAALYGDHYEGKVSNWQALSGDLDDPTRTSLDRSTPVRIESGSCPTAATAATRTTGETTTAGSTSGESTTAAGTETTGSESSGNGDELQRFLDGLSRLFDWLSRLFGRLSRLVERYL
;
A
#
# COMPACT_ATOMS: atom_id res chain seq x y z
N MET A 1 27.92 -68.21 19.53
CA MET A 1 28.66 -67.25 18.68
C MET A 1 27.81 -67.05 17.42
N ALA A 2 27.35 -65.88 17.00
CA ALA A 2 27.61 -64.51 17.39
C ALA A 2 26.39 -63.61 17.10
N SER A 3 26.12 -62.71 18.05
CA SER A 3 25.70 -61.29 17.95
C SER A 3 24.53 -60.84 17.04
N ARG A 4 23.42 -60.49 17.70
CA ARG A 4 22.56 -59.29 17.47
C ARG A 4 23.32 -58.00 17.91
N PRO A 5 22.78 -56.77 17.81
CA PRO A 5 21.91 -56.11 16.81
C PRO A 5 22.43 -54.67 16.47
N GLY A 6 21.69 -53.89 15.66
CA GLY A 6 22.01 -52.47 15.45
C GLY A 6 20.93 -51.65 14.75
N SER A 7 19.78 -51.49 15.40
CA SER A 7 18.81 -50.43 15.07
C SER A 7 19.42 -49.07 15.43
N ARG A 8 19.41 -48.10 14.50
CA ARG A 8 19.72 -46.70 14.79
C ARG A 8 18.44 -45.89 14.98
N PRO A 9 18.39 -45.00 15.99
CA PRO A 9 17.17 -44.29 16.41
C PRO A 9 16.86 -43.07 15.55
N SER A 10 15.56 -42.82 15.38
CA SER A 10 14.95 -41.56 14.96
C SER A 10 15.31 -40.45 15.94
N THR A 11 15.80 -39.32 15.43
CA THR A 11 16.05 -38.13 16.25
C THR A 11 14.73 -37.42 16.52
N ASP A 12 14.17 -37.70 17.70
CA ASP A 12 13.15 -36.89 18.36
C ASP A 12 13.71 -35.47 18.58
N ARG A 13 13.04 -34.44 18.06
CA ARG A 13 13.23 -33.04 18.47
C ARG A 13 11.93 -32.49 19.02
N ARG A 14 11.48 -33.08 20.13
CA ARG A 14 10.57 -32.43 21.08
C ARG A 14 11.38 -32.03 22.30
N SER A 15 11.83 -30.79 22.33
CA SER A 15 12.34 -30.15 23.55
C SER A 15 11.32 -29.12 24.01
N PHE A 16 10.29 -29.59 24.72
CA PHE A 16 9.46 -28.73 25.56
C PHE A 16 10.18 -28.60 26.90
N LEU A 17 10.74 -27.42 27.17
CA LEU A 17 11.21 -27.05 28.51
C LEU A 17 9.98 -26.65 29.34
N ALA A 18 9.52 -27.58 30.18
CA ALA A 18 8.62 -27.29 31.29
C ALA A 18 9.47 -26.85 32.48
N ALA A 19 9.50 -25.55 32.76
CA ALA A 19 10.07 -24.99 33.99
C ALA A 19 8.91 -24.59 34.91
N THR A 20 8.54 -25.49 35.82
CA THR A 20 7.60 -25.19 36.90
C THR A 20 8.39 -24.66 38.09
N GLY A 21 8.34 -23.35 38.30
CA GLY A 21 8.90 -22.68 39.48
C GLY A 21 7.85 -21.77 40.12
N ALA A 22 7.32 -22.18 41.27
CA ALA A 22 6.65 -21.30 42.24
C ALA A 22 7.76 -20.79 43.19
N THR A 23 7.83 -19.58 43.74
CA THR A 23 6.92 -18.48 44.04
C THR A 23 7.77 -17.20 44.23
N LEU A 24 7.18 -16.01 44.08
CA LEU A 24 7.23 -14.83 44.99
C LEU A 24 7.00 -13.51 44.22
N ALA A 25 6.18 -12.66 44.82
CA ALA A 25 5.72 -11.38 44.29
C ALA A 25 6.87 -10.40 44.03
N GLY A 26 6.88 -9.82 42.84
CA GLY A 26 7.76 -8.73 42.43
C GLY A 26 7.53 -8.45 40.94
N GLY A 27 6.87 -7.35 40.62
CA GLY A 27 6.51 -6.99 39.26
C GLY A 27 7.74 -6.87 38.37
N VAL A 28 7.91 -7.82 37.45
CA VAL A 28 8.87 -7.74 36.35
C VAL A 28 8.11 -7.20 35.16
N LEU A 29 8.41 -5.96 34.78
CA LEU A 29 8.01 -5.40 33.49
C LEU A 29 8.64 -6.28 32.41
N ALA A 30 7.82 -7.04 31.70
CA ALA A 30 8.22 -7.70 30.47
C ALA A 30 8.46 -6.60 29.42
N THR A 31 9.70 -6.14 29.29
CA THR A 31 10.14 -5.37 28.12
C THR A 31 10.18 -6.33 26.94
N GLY A 32 9.05 -6.43 26.23
CA GLY A 32 8.97 -7.09 24.94
C GLY A 32 9.92 -6.41 23.96
N THR A 33 10.62 -7.21 23.18
CA THR A 33 11.48 -6.76 22.07
C THR A 33 10.64 -6.13 20.97
N ALA A 34 10.34 -4.83 21.08
CA ALA A 34 9.62 -4.05 20.09
C ALA A 34 10.56 -3.29 19.11
N SER A 35 11.82 -3.70 19.00
CA SER A 35 12.88 -2.78 18.52
C SER A 35 13.31 -2.92 17.05
N ALA A 36 12.61 -3.70 16.21
CA ALA A 36 13.00 -3.84 14.79
C ALA A 36 12.00 -3.23 13.80
N VAL A 37 10.74 -2.99 14.20
CA VAL A 37 9.68 -2.49 13.30
C VAL A 37 9.54 -0.96 13.39
N GLU A 38 10.00 -0.33 14.48
CA GLU A 38 9.90 1.13 14.68
C GLU A 38 10.89 1.95 13.83
N SER A 39 11.91 1.32 13.23
CA SER A 39 12.95 1.98 12.43
C SER A 39 12.85 1.74 10.93
N ALA A 40 11.71 1.25 10.43
CA ALA A 40 11.54 1.00 9.01
C ALA A 40 11.70 2.33 8.22
N PRO A 41 12.42 2.31 7.08
CA PRO A 41 12.71 3.53 6.31
C PRO A 41 11.50 4.06 5.54
N TYR A 42 10.42 3.28 5.46
CA TYR A 42 9.16 3.67 4.86
C TYR A 42 8.00 3.31 5.79
N HIS A 43 6.84 3.87 5.52
CA HIS A 43 5.59 3.43 6.10
C HIS A 43 4.44 3.48 5.09
N LEU A 44 3.41 2.70 5.35
CA LEU A 44 2.13 2.76 4.65
C LEU A 44 1.07 3.28 5.61
N SER A 45 0.33 4.29 5.19
CA SER A 45 -0.85 4.79 5.88
C SER A 45 -2.13 4.34 5.18
N GLN A 46 -3.14 3.96 5.98
CA GLN A 46 -4.48 3.62 5.50
C GLN A 46 -5.52 4.03 6.57
N GLY A 47 -6.26 5.11 6.31
CA GLY A 47 -7.08 5.73 7.35
C GLY A 47 -6.23 6.12 8.57
N ASP A 48 -6.60 5.64 9.75
CA ASP A 48 -5.86 5.88 11.01
C ASP A 48 -4.69 4.90 11.23
N GLN A 49 -4.53 3.90 10.35
CA GLN A 49 -3.47 2.91 10.48
C GLN A 49 -2.16 3.43 9.88
N CYS A 50 -1.06 3.20 10.59
CA CYS A 50 0.29 3.36 10.07
C CYS A 50 1.05 2.04 10.21
N VAL A 51 1.62 1.55 9.11
CA VAL A 51 2.30 0.26 9.00
C VAL A 51 3.76 0.51 8.60
N PRO A 52 4.74 0.24 9.46
CA PRO A 52 6.14 0.36 9.08
C PRO A 52 6.51 -0.64 7.97
N LEU A 53 7.16 -0.15 6.93
CA LEU A 53 7.55 -0.91 5.74
C LEU A 53 9.08 -1.00 5.61
N GLN A 54 9.61 -2.17 5.97
CA GLN A 54 10.97 -2.55 5.66
C GLN A 54 10.97 -3.25 4.29
N PRO A 55 11.67 -2.72 3.27
CA PRO A 55 11.75 -3.38 1.98
C PRO A 55 12.25 -4.82 2.10
N LEU A 56 11.67 -5.72 1.32
CA LEU A 56 12.17 -7.08 1.15
C LEU A 56 13.49 -6.99 0.36
N ARG A 57 14.55 -7.62 0.86
CA ARG A 57 15.90 -7.48 0.30
C ARG A 57 16.28 -8.70 -0.53
N GLY A 58 16.89 -8.45 -1.68
CA GLY A 58 17.56 -9.47 -2.48
C GLY A 58 18.75 -8.91 -3.24
N ASP A 59 19.53 -9.79 -3.86
CA ASP A 59 20.75 -9.41 -4.59
C ASP A 59 20.49 -9.07 -6.07
N ASP A 60 19.34 -9.48 -6.60
CA ASP A 60 18.97 -9.33 -8.01
C ASP A 60 18.29 -7.99 -8.29
N PRO A 61 18.31 -7.50 -9.54
CA PRO A 61 17.43 -6.42 -9.95
C PRO A 61 15.96 -6.86 -9.86
N VAL A 62 15.05 -5.91 -9.65
CA VAL A 62 13.65 -6.22 -9.34
C VAL A 62 12.94 -6.96 -10.46
N GLU A 63 13.32 -6.73 -11.73
CA GLU A 63 12.76 -7.41 -12.90
C GLU A 63 13.14 -8.89 -12.93
N ALA A 64 14.37 -9.21 -12.51
CA ALA A 64 14.82 -10.59 -12.39
C ALA A 64 14.17 -11.29 -11.19
N PHE A 65 14.02 -10.58 -10.07
CA PHE A 65 13.26 -11.07 -8.91
C PHE A 65 11.78 -11.29 -9.26
N TYR A 66 11.16 -10.42 -10.06
CA TYR A 66 9.77 -10.56 -10.47
C TYR A 66 9.59 -11.71 -11.47
N ASP A 67 10.55 -11.90 -12.40
CA ASP A 67 10.58 -12.95 -13.43
C ASP A 67 9.22 -13.09 -14.14
N TYR A 68 8.77 -12.02 -14.80
CA TYR A 68 7.56 -12.08 -15.61
C TYR A 68 7.80 -12.88 -16.89
N ARG A 69 7.05 -13.96 -17.08
CA ARG A 69 7.20 -14.87 -18.22
C ARG A 69 6.05 -14.75 -19.19
N ARG A 70 6.31 -14.15 -20.36
CA ARG A 70 5.33 -13.93 -21.44
C ARG A 70 4.77 -15.20 -22.10
N ASP A 71 5.41 -16.35 -21.94
CA ASP A 71 4.85 -17.64 -22.40
C ASP A 71 3.84 -18.23 -21.39
N ARG A 72 3.70 -17.58 -20.24
CA ARG A 72 2.89 -18.01 -19.10
C ARG A 72 1.93 -16.94 -18.60
N ASP A 73 2.20 -15.69 -18.97
CA ASP A 73 1.51 -14.47 -18.56
C ASP A 73 1.44 -14.37 -17.03
N SER A 74 2.60 -14.51 -16.38
CA SER A 74 2.67 -14.46 -14.91
C SER A 74 4.06 -14.17 -14.33
N SER A 75 4.08 -13.64 -13.10
CA SER A 75 5.26 -13.53 -12.24
C SER A 75 5.68 -14.89 -11.65
N TYR A 76 6.89 -15.36 -11.99
CA TYR A 76 7.43 -16.64 -11.51
C TYR A 76 8.33 -16.50 -10.28
N GLY A 77 9.05 -15.39 -10.17
CA GLY A 77 10.06 -15.21 -9.12
C GLY A 77 9.44 -14.88 -7.77
N THR A 78 8.22 -14.31 -7.76
CA THR A 78 7.48 -13.97 -6.54
C THR A 78 6.65 -15.11 -5.97
N ARG A 79 6.83 -16.35 -6.44
CA ARG A 79 5.95 -17.49 -6.12
C ARG A 79 5.85 -17.80 -4.61
N SER A 80 6.91 -17.58 -3.84
CA SER A 80 6.90 -17.75 -2.38
C SER A 80 6.02 -16.72 -1.66
N LEU A 81 5.76 -15.57 -2.29
CA LEU A 81 4.99 -14.46 -1.74
C LEU A 81 3.50 -14.50 -2.15
N GLN A 82 3.19 -15.21 -3.22
CA GLN A 82 1.85 -15.31 -3.79
C GLN A 82 0.88 -16.09 -2.88
N GLN A 83 -0.38 -15.67 -2.87
CA GLN A 83 -1.48 -16.38 -2.20
C GLN A 83 -2.72 -16.35 -3.09
N PRO A 84 -3.50 -17.46 -3.16
CA PRO A 84 -4.77 -17.47 -3.88
C PRO A 84 -5.70 -16.36 -3.42
N ASN A 85 -6.40 -15.72 -4.36
CA ASN A 85 -7.41 -14.68 -4.09
C ASN A 85 -6.89 -13.51 -3.23
N THR A 86 -5.60 -13.19 -3.35
CA THR A 86 -4.92 -12.15 -2.59
C THR A 86 -4.14 -11.25 -3.53
N SER A 87 -4.24 -9.93 -3.33
CA SER A 87 -3.28 -8.97 -3.86
C SER A 87 -2.23 -8.66 -2.80
N VAL A 88 -0.95 -8.66 -3.17
CA VAL A 88 0.14 -8.22 -2.29
C VAL A 88 0.83 -6.99 -2.86
N LEU A 89 1.25 -6.10 -1.97
CA LEU A 89 1.95 -4.85 -2.23
C LEU A 89 3.19 -4.82 -1.33
N PHE A 90 4.36 -4.52 -1.87
CA PHE A 90 5.57 -4.40 -1.06
C PHE A 90 6.63 -3.55 -1.73
N LEU A 91 7.64 -3.15 -0.95
CA LEU A 91 8.86 -2.56 -1.45
C LEU A 91 9.93 -3.65 -1.56
N TYR A 92 10.65 -3.66 -2.67
CA TYR A 92 11.79 -4.55 -2.89
C TYR A 92 13.07 -3.71 -3.03
N GLU A 93 14.11 -4.03 -2.27
CA GLU A 93 15.44 -3.44 -2.36
C GLU A 93 16.37 -4.45 -3.04
N GLY A 94 16.66 -4.19 -4.32
CA GLY A 94 17.56 -4.99 -5.16
C GLY A 94 18.80 -4.22 -5.56
N SER A 95 19.54 -4.73 -6.56
CA SER A 95 20.79 -4.12 -7.02
C SER A 95 20.64 -2.68 -7.55
N ASP A 96 19.46 -2.34 -8.06
CA ASP A 96 19.16 -1.06 -8.71
C ASP A 96 18.36 -0.11 -7.80
N GLY A 97 18.23 -0.44 -6.51
CA GLY A 97 17.55 0.36 -5.50
C GLY A 97 16.17 -0.16 -5.12
N VAL A 98 15.38 0.69 -4.45
CA VAL A 98 14.05 0.33 -3.95
C VAL A 98 13.00 0.49 -5.05
N SER A 99 12.15 -0.52 -5.22
CA SER A 99 11.05 -0.54 -6.19
C SER A 99 9.73 -0.90 -5.51
N LEU A 100 8.62 -0.36 -6.01
CA LEU A 100 7.28 -0.77 -5.66
C LEU A 100 6.89 -2.01 -6.46
N VAL A 101 6.46 -3.07 -5.77
CA VAL A 101 6.04 -4.33 -6.40
C VAL A 101 4.60 -4.64 -6.02
N VAL A 102 3.81 -4.99 -7.04
CA VAL A 102 2.43 -5.46 -6.91
C VAL A 102 2.33 -6.83 -7.54
N VAL A 103 1.72 -7.77 -6.82
CA VAL A 103 1.41 -9.11 -7.34
C VAL A 103 -0.03 -9.49 -6.99
N HIS A 104 -0.77 -10.02 -7.95
CA HIS A 104 -2.16 -10.41 -7.84
C HIS A 104 -2.30 -11.91 -8.01
N GLY A 105 -2.95 -12.58 -7.06
CA GLY A 105 -3.24 -14.01 -7.15
C GLY A 105 -2.03 -14.91 -6.91
N ALA A 106 -2.12 -16.13 -7.44
CA ALA A 106 -1.09 -17.13 -7.29
C ALA A 106 -1.03 -18.10 -8.46
N LEU A 107 0.19 -18.39 -8.89
CA LEU A 107 0.48 -19.43 -9.86
C LEU A 107 0.04 -20.82 -9.36
N GLY A 108 -0.56 -21.59 -10.27
CA GLY A 108 -0.80 -23.02 -10.06
C GLY A 108 -2.26 -23.44 -9.86
N GLY A 109 -3.22 -22.54 -10.07
CA GLY A 109 -4.64 -22.89 -10.24
C GLY A 109 -5.42 -23.12 -8.96
N ASN A 110 -4.93 -22.58 -7.85
CA ASN A 110 -5.63 -22.63 -6.57
C ASN A 110 -6.42 -21.34 -6.28
N GLY A 111 -6.32 -20.33 -7.13
CA GLY A 111 -7.11 -19.10 -7.05
C GLY A 111 -8.25 -19.10 -8.07
N ASP A 112 -9.15 -18.14 -7.91
CA ASP A 112 -10.31 -17.97 -8.79
C ASP A 112 -10.02 -17.00 -9.94
N GLY A 113 -8.96 -16.19 -9.82
CA GLY A 113 -8.67 -15.08 -10.73
C GLY A 113 -9.16 -13.77 -10.13
N GLY A 114 -9.33 -12.74 -10.95
CA GLY A 114 -9.97 -11.51 -10.50
C GLY A 114 -9.70 -10.31 -11.39
N SER A 115 -10.16 -9.17 -10.91
CA SER A 115 -9.89 -7.87 -11.52
C SER A 115 -9.66 -6.82 -10.45
N ILE A 116 -8.69 -5.95 -10.68
CA ILE A 116 -8.29 -4.85 -9.80
C ILE A 116 -7.98 -3.64 -10.68
N THR A 117 -8.45 -2.47 -10.28
CA THR A 117 -7.96 -1.19 -10.79
C THR A 117 -7.23 -0.48 -9.67
N PHE A 118 -5.99 -0.02 -9.93
CA PHE A 118 -5.32 0.94 -9.06
C PHE A 118 -5.15 2.27 -9.78
N GLU A 119 -5.52 3.35 -9.09
CA GLU A 119 -5.13 4.71 -9.45
C GLU A 119 -3.94 5.11 -8.58
N LEU A 120 -2.77 5.23 -9.21
CA LEU A 120 -1.52 5.61 -8.59
C LEU A 120 -1.26 7.10 -8.79
N SER A 121 -0.74 7.75 -7.74
CA SER A 121 -0.34 9.16 -7.75
C SER A 121 0.97 9.35 -7.00
N GLY A 122 1.70 10.41 -7.33
CA GLY A 122 2.98 10.71 -6.67
C GLY A 122 4.11 9.74 -7.04
N LEU A 123 4.01 9.10 -8.21
CA LEU A 123 5.09 8.27 -8.74
C LEU A 123 6.34 9.13 -8.98
N PRO A 124 7.50 8.79 -8.41
CA PRO A 124 8.74 9.56 -8.59
C PRO A 124 9.14 9.62 -10.06
N SER A 125 9.41 10.81 -10.59
CA SER A 125 9.80 11.02 -12.00
C SER A 125 11.13 10.36 -12.41
N SER A 126 11.92 9.90 -11.42
CA SER A 126 13.15 9.14 -11.64
C SER A 126 12.91 7.65 -11.87
N GLY A 127 11.73 7.14 -11.53
CA GLY A 127 11.35 5.74 -11.72
C GLY A 127 10.68 5.51 -13.07
N ASP A 128 10.53 4.24 -13.44
CA ASP A 128 9.79 3.80 -14.61
C ASP A 128 9.04 2.49 -14.30
N TRP A 129 8.09 2.13 -15.15
CA TRP A 129 7.42 0.85 -15.12
C TRP A 129 8.31 -0.23 -15.74
N VAL A 130 9.19 -0.79 -14.93
CA VAL A 130 10.16 -1.81 -15.34
C VAL A 130 9.51 -3.17 -15.62
N VAL A 131 8.37 -3.45 -14.99
CA VAL A 131 7.49 -4.57 -15.36
C VAL A 131 6.06 -4.07 -15.52
N ARG A 132 5.50 -4.40 -16.68
CA ARG A 132 4.09 -4.18 -17.04
C ARG A 132 3.54 -5.46 -17.62
N ASP A 133 2.75 -6.16 -16.84
CA ASP A 133 2.09 -7.36 -17.30
C ASP A 133 1.18 -7.00 -18.50
N ASP A 134 1.11 -7.93 -19.46
CA ASP A 134 0.29 -7.81 -20.67
C ASP A 134 0.48 -6.56 -21.57
N SER A 135 1.64 -5.89 -21.51
CA SER A 135 1.97 -4.66 -22.27
C SER A 135 2.68 -4.82 -23.65
N TYR A 136 2.73 -6.02 -24.22
CA TYR A 136 3.26 -6.42 -25.56
C TYR A 136 2.16 -6.45 -26.68
N ASP A 137 2.31 -7.12 -27.85
CA ASP A 137 1.18 -7.46 -28.80
C ASP A 137 0.68 -8.94 -28.73
N GLY A 138 -0.62 -9.21 -28.51
CA GLY A 138 -1.11 -10.59 -28.27
C GLY A 138 -2.62 -10.73 -27.99
N PRO A 139 -3.20 -11.95 -28.07
CA PRO A 139 -4.65 -12.16 -28.04
C PRO A 139 -5.30 -12.14 -26.64
N ASN A 140 -4.53 -12.28 -25.55
CA ASN A 140 -5.04 -12.33 -24.18
C ASN A 140 -4.44 -11.21 -23.33
N ARG A 141 -4.59 -9.98 -23.81
CA ARG A 141 -3.92 -8.78 -23.27
C ARG A 141 -4.96 -7.83 -22.81
N TYR A 142 -5.51 -8.15 -21.65
CA TYR A 142 -6.71 -7.50 -21.18
C TYR A 142 -6.41 -6.32 -20.27
N ASP A 143 -5.19 -6.27 -19.72
CA ASP A 143 -4.75 -5.18 -18.88
C ASP A 143 -4.72 -3.87 -19.64
N ARG A 144 -5.15 -2.81 -18.94
CA ARG A 144 -5.19 -1.46 -19.48
C ARG A 144 -4.31 -0.56 -18.66
N TRP A 145 -3.53 0.24 -19.37
CA TRP A 145 -2.54 1.13 -18.79
C TRP A 145 -2.79 2.53 -19.31
N ASP A 146 -3.10 3.46 -18.41
CA ASP A 146 -3.12 4.90 -18.66
C ASP A 146 -2.06 5.54 -17.76
N ILE A 147 -1.01 6.12 -18.35
CA ILE A 147 0.13 6.66 -17.61
C ILE A 147 0.31 8.12 -18.04
N ASP A 148 0.27 9.02 -17.06
CA ASP A 148 0.48 10.46 -17.27
C ASP A 148 1.38 11.03 -16.17
N GLY A 149 2.65 11.25 -16.52
CA GLY A 149 3.66 11.81 -15.63
C GLY A 149 3.80 11.02 -14.33
N SER A 150 3.48 11.66 -13.20
CA SER A 150 3.54 11.06 -11.85
C SER A 150 2.27 10.31 -11.44
N SER A 151 1.38 10.03 -12.39
CA SER A 151 0.12 9.32 -12.16
C SER A 151 -0.06 8.17 -13.15
N ALA A 152 -0.79 7.14 -12.73
CA ALA A 152 -1.17 6.04 -13.59
C ALA A 152 -2.49 5.43 -13.13
N THR A 153 -3.34 5.03 -14.07
CA THR A 153 -4.46 4.12 -13.83
C THR A 153 -4.11 2.80 -14.49
N VAL A 154 -4.12 1.73 -13.72
CA VAL A 154 -3.83 0.39 -14.21
C VAL A 154 -4.99 -0.53 -13.86
N ASP A 155 -5.56 -1.15 -14.88
CA ASP A 155 -6.60 -2.15 -14.76
C ASP A 155 -6.02 -3.53 -15.08
N TRP A 156 -6.02 -4.43 -14.10
CA TRP A 156 -5.60 -5.83 -14.28
C TRP A 156 -6.80 -6.77 -14.33
N THR A 157 -6.68 -7.85 -15.10
CA THR A 157 -7.59 -9.00 -15.02
C THR A 157 -6.89 -10.30 -15.39
N TRP A 158 -7.05 -11.34 -14.55
CA TRP A 158 -6.32 -12.59 -14.73
C TRP A 158 -7.16 -13.84 -14.42
N ASP A 159 -6.78 -14.94 -15.07
CA ASP A 159 -7.28 -16.29 -14.78
C ASP A 159 -6.74 -16.81 -13.45
N GLY A 160 -7.52 -17.63 -12.74
CA GLY A 160 -7.16 -18.19 -11.42
C GLY A 160 -5.90 -19.07 -11.37
N ARG A 161 -5.30 -19.39 -12.52
CA ARG A 161 -4.02 -20.13 -12.61
C ARG A 161 -2.80 -19.22 -12.72
N ARG A 162 -3.01 -17.91 -12.86
CA ARG A 162 -1.99 -16.90 -13.14
C ARG A 162 -1.74 -16.00 -11.95
N ALA A 163 -0.58 -15.36 -11.97
CA ALA A 163 -0.25 -14.28 -11.05
C ALA A 163 0.17 -13.05 -11.85
N ASP A 164 -0.57 -11.97 -11.68
CA ASP A 164 -0.47 -10.74 -12.46
C ASP A 164 0.14 -9.61 -11.63
N GLY A 165 0.33 -8.42 -12.20
CA GLY A 165 0.71 -7.22 -11.47
C GLY A 165 1.73 -6.35 -12.19
N ALA A 166 2.62 -5.74 -11.42
CA ALA A 166 3.55 -4.74 -11.94
C ALA A 166 4.71 -4.43 -11.01
N VAL A 167 5.72 -3.75 -11.58
CA VAL A 167 6.83 -3.16 -10.84
C VAL A 167 7.07 -1.74 -11.33
N TYR A 168 7.17 -0.81 -10.37
CA TYR A 168 7.59 0.57 -10.61
C TYR A 168 8.84 0.89 -9.80
N GLY A 169 9.89 1.39 -10.45
CA GLY A 169 11.12 1.76 -9.74
C GLY A 169 12.24 2.23 -10.68
N PRO A 170 13.38 2.63 -10.10
CA PRO A 170 13.61 2.84 -8.67
C PRO A 170 12.87 4.08 -8.11
N LEU A 171 12.56 4.08 -6.82
CA LEU A 171 11.75 5.12 -6.17
C LEU A 171 12.54 6.37 -5.73
N GLY A 172 13.86 6.27 -5.55
CA GLY A 172 14.67 7.34 -4.96
C GLY A 172 14.45 7.50 -3.45
N ASP A 173 14.89 8.65 -2.90
CA ASP A 173 14.92 8.86 -1.44
C ASP A 173 13.64 9.50 -0.87
N ASP A 174 12.92 10.30 -1.68
CA ASP A 174 11.71 11.01 -1.28
C ASP A 174 10.48 10.40 -1.95
N VAL A 175 9.83 9.49 -1.22
CA VAL A 175 8.67 8.72 -1.69
C VAL A 175 7.42 9.27 -1.02
N SER A 176 6.37 9.54 -1.82
CA SER A 176 5.00 9.75 -1.34
C SER A 176 4.00 9.29 -2.41
N ILE A 177 3.78 7.98 -2.47
CA ILE A 177 2.93 7.33 -3.49
C ILE A 177 1.55 7.06 -2.89
N GLY A 178 0.50 7.56 -3.54
CA GLY A 178 -0.88 7.21 -3.22
C GLY A 178 -1.41 6.12 -4.14
N ILE A 179 -2.20 5.18 -3.60
CA ILE A 179 -2.88 4.13 -4.36
C ILE A 179 -4.34 4.12 -3.93
N ASP A 180 -5.24 4.48 -4.85
CA ASP A 180 -6.69 4.32 -4.68
C ASP A 180 -7.16 3.01 -5.33
N PRO A 181 -7.62 2.02 -4.53
CA PRO A 181 -7.95 0.71 -5.06
C PRO A 181 -9.43 0.54 -5.39
N ALA A 182 -9.69 -0.07 -6.54
CA ALA A 182 -10.99 -0.65 -6.89
C ALA A 182 -10.86 -2.15 -7.12
N PHE A 183 -11.33 -2.95 -6.16
CA PHE A 183 -11.34 -4.41 -6.24
C PHE A 183 -12.70 -4.94 -6.71
N ASN A 184 -12.68 -6.09 -7.39
CA ASN A 184 -13.86 -6.87 -7.78
C ASN A 184 -14.88 -6.00 -8.51
N GLU A 185 -16.15 -5.95 -8.07
CA GLU A 185 -17.24 -5.23 -8.75
C GLU A 185 -16.97 -3.73 -8.98
N ARG A 186 -15.98 -3.15 -8.30
CA ARG A 186 -15.54 -1.76 -8.52
C ARG A 186 -14.41 -1.62 -9.55
N ALA A 187 -13.69 -2.69 -9.86
CA ALA A 187 -12.63 -2.70 -10.86
C ALA A 187 -13.21 -2.51 -12.27
N ALA A 188 -12.47 -1.84 -13.14
CA ALA A 188 -12.94 -1.48 -14.48
C ALA A 188 -13.18 -2.69 -15.39
N LEU A 189 -12.44 -3.78 -15.18
CA LEU A 189 -12.47 -5.00 -16.00
C LEU A 189 -13.31 -6.13 -15.38
N TYR A 190 -14.03 -5.87 -14.29
CA TYR A 190 -14.77 -6.91 -13.59
C TYR A 190 -15.89 -7.51 -14.46
N GLY A 191 -15.82 -8.83 -14.67
CA GLY A 191 -16.79 -9.57 -15.48
C GLY A 191 -16.60 -9.43 -16.99
N ASP A 192 -15.56 -8.72 -17.46
CA ASP A 192 -15.29 -8.56 -18.89
C ASP A 192 -14.56 -9.77 -19.49
N HIS A 193 -13.57 -10.32 -18.77
CA HIS A 193 -12.62 -11.30 -19.31
C HIS A 193 -12.46 -12.54 -18.44
N TYR A 194 -12.25 -12.34 -17.13
CA TYR A 194 -12.11 -13.40 -16.16
C TYR A 194 -13.08 -13.19 -14.99
N GLU A 195 -13.63 -14.30 -14.52
CA GLU A 195 -14.42 -14.35 -13.30
C GLU A 195 -13.49 -14.58 -12.11
N GLY A 196 -13.92 -14.20 -10.92
CA GLY A 196 -13.15 -14.44 -9.71
C GLY A 196 -13.32 -13.31 -8.70
N LYS A 197 -12.91 -13.57 -7.45
CA LYS A 197 -12.94 -12.56 -6.41
C LYS A 197 -11.63 -12.52 -5.66
N VAL A 198 -11.05 -11.34 -5.63
CA VAL A 198 -9.99 -11.03 -4.69
C VAL A 198 -10.63 -10.86 -3.33
N SER A 199 -10.15 -11.60 -2.35
CA SER A 199 -10.69 -11.61 -0.99
C SER A 199 -9.80 -10.85 -0.01
N ASN A 200 -8.49 -10.82 -0.26
CA ASN A 200 -7.50 -10.18 0.59
C ASN A 200 -6.66 -9.17 -0.18
N TRP A 201 -6.24 -8.13 0.52
CA TRP A 201 -5.17 -7.24 0.08
C TRP A 201 -4.19 -7.07 1.24
N GLN A 202 -2.90 -7.19 0.96
CA GLN A 202 -1.88 -7.22 2.00
C GLN A 202 -0.67 -6.39 1.64
N ALA A 203 -0.08 -5.73 2.64
CA ALA A 203 1.26 -5.19 2.58
C ALA A 203 2.26 -6.23 3.11
N LEU A 204 3.40 -6.42 2.44
CA LEU A 204 4.51 -7.25 2.91
C LEU A 204 5.69 -6.39 3.38
N SER A 205 6.36 -6.80 4.44
CA SER A 205 7.46 -6.06 5.07
C SER A 205 8.44 -7.02 5.76
N GLY A 206 9.73 -6.70 5.73
CA GLY A 206 10.77 -7.40 6.48
C GLY A 206 11.52 -8.48 5.68
N ASP A 207 11.59 -9.68 6.23
CA ASP A 207 12.36 -10.80 5.65
C ASP A 207 11.72 -11.31 4.36
N LEU A 208 12.54 -11.58 3.32
CA LEU A 208 12.03 -12.02 2.02
C LEU A 208 11.44 -13.44 2.06
N ASP A 209 12.01 -14.32 2.89
CA ASP A 209 11.59 -15.73 2.98
C ASP A 209 10.39 -15.91 3.93
N ASP A 210 10.26 -15.05 4.94
CA ASP A 210 9.13 -15.03 5.88
C ASP A 210 8.67 -13.59 6.19
N PRO A 211 8.03 -12.91 5.21
CA PRO A 211 7.63 -11.52 5.39
C PRO A 211 6.48 -11.39 6.37
N THR A 212 6.49 -10.29 7.13
CA THR A 212 5.31 -9.86 7.87
C THR A 212 4.23 -9.44 6.89
N ARG A 213 3.01 -9.96 7.08
CA ARG A 213 1.83 -9.65 6.26
C ARG A 213 0.84 -8.81 7.04
N THR A 214 0.55 -7.62 6.55
CA THR A 214 -0.47 -6.75 7.13
C THR A 214 -1.67 -6.68 6.21
N SER A 215 -2.86 -7.03 6.72
CA SER A 215 -4.11 -6.92 5.95
C SER A 215 -4.44 -5.44 5.72
N LEU A 216 -4.89 -5.14 4.51
CA LEU A 216 -5.35 -3.82 4.09
C LEU A 216 -6.84 -3.87 3.77
N ASP A 217 -7.53 -2.75 4.00
CA ASP A 217 -8.91 -2.56 3.59
C ASP A 217 -8.98 -2.33 2.07
N ARG A 218 -9.77 -3.16 1.36
CA ARG A 218 -9.85 -3.12 -0.11
C ARG A 218 -10.62 -1.92 -0.66
N SER A 219 -11.31 -1.15 0.18
CA SER A 219 -12.09 0.03 -0.19
C SER A 219 -11.46 1.35 0.24
N THR A 220 -10.30 1.30 0.88
CA THR A 220 -9.66 2.49 1.44
C THR A 220 -8.32 2.74 0.76
N PRO A 221 -8.04 3.96 0.25
CA PRO A 221 -6.75 4.30 -0.32
C PRO A 221 -5.60 4.10 0.67
N VAL A 222 -4.43 3.78 0.13
CA VAL A 222 -3.17 3.73 0.90
C VAL A 222 -2.20 4.78 0.41
N ARG A 223 -1.30 5.22 1.30
CA ARG A 223 -0.17 6.07 0.92
C ARG A 223 1.12 5.48 1.48
N ILE A 224 2.12 5.29 0.63
CA ILE A 224 3.47 4.85 0.99
C ILE A 224 4.37 6.06 1.01
N GLU A 225 5.07 6.29 2.13
CA GLU A 225 5.96 7.44 2.28
C GLU A 225 7.31 7.04 2.88
N SER A 226 8.36 7.79 2.50
CA SER A 226 9.64 7.75 3.20
C SER A 226 9.49 8.22 4.65
N GLY A 227 10.26 7.61 5.54
CA GLY A 227 10.25 7.90 6.97
C GLY A 227 9.45 6.89 7.80
N SER A 228 9.58 7.02 9.12
CA SER A 228 8.94 6.13 10.08
C SER A 228 7.52 6.56 10.43
N CYS A 229 6.73 5.61 10.94
CA CYS A 229 5.43 5.92 11.50
C CYS A 229 5.54 6.97 12.61
N PRO A 230 4.62 7.96 12.67
CA PRO A 230 4.62 8.94 13.74
C PRO A 230 4.49 8.26 15.11
N THR A 231 5.45 8.49 15.99
CA THR A 231 5.30 8.13 17.41
C THR A 231 4.38 9.15 18.10
N ALA A 232 3.71 8.76 19.18
CA ALA A 232 2.82 9.65 19.94
C ALA A 232 3.50 10.97 20.38
N ALA A 233 4.82 10.95 20.62
CA ALA A 233 5.61 12.15 20.90
C ALA A 233 5.75 13.09 19.70
N THR A 234 5.85 12.55 18.48
CA THR A 234 5.97 13.32 17.23
C THR A 234 4.62 13.93 16.82
N ALA A 235 3.51 13.23 17.11
CA ALA A 235 2.16 13.72 16.84
C ALA A 235 1.79 14.96 17.68
N ALA A 236 2.24 15.04 18.94
CA ALA A 236 1.97 16.19 19.81
C ALA A 236 2.69 17.48 19.37
N THR A 237 3.87 17.37 18.76
CA THR A 237 4.63 18.54 18.29
C THR A 237 4.01 19.16 17.04
N ARG A 238 3.36 18.36 16.17
CA ARG A 238 2.78 18.84 14.92
C ARG A 238 1.49 19.67 15.12
N THR A 239 0.79 19.47 16.25
CA THR A 239 -0.39 20.27 16.63
C THR A 239 -0.03 21.60 17.32
N THR A 240 1.21 21.76 17.78
CA THR A 240 1.66 22.94 18.53
C THR A 240 2.53 23.84 17.65
N GLY A 241 2.04 24.18 16.46
CA GLY A 241 2.52 25.33 15.69
C GLY A 241 2.07 26.62 16.35
N GLU A 242 2.53 26.85 17.58
CA GLU A 242 2.27 28.06 18.36
C GLU A 242 3.00 29.24 17.72
N THR A 243 2.20 30.17 17.19
CA THR A 243 2.65 31.46 16.68
C THR A 243 3.31 32.25 17.80
N THR A 244 4.63 32.15 17.93
CA THR A 244 5.41 33.03 18.81
C THR A 244 5.80 34.27 18.04
N THR A 245 4.91 35.27 18.00
CA THR A 245 5.28 36.64 17.63
C THR A 245 5.98 37.27 18.83
N ALA A 246 7.31 37.21 18.85
CA ALA A 246 8.13 38.00 19.77
C ALA A 246 8.33 39.40 19.19
N GLY A 247 7.60 40.39 19.71
CA GLY A 247 7.75 41.80 19.39
C GLY A 247 7.65 42.64 20.66
N SER A 248 8.78 42.83 21.33
CA SER A 248 8.90 43.51 22.63
C SER A 248 8.75 45.02 22.48
N THR A 249 7.97 45.58 23.42
CA THR A 249 7.62 46.98 23.64
C THR A 249 8.82 47.89 23.94
N SER A 250 8.87 49.08 23.33
CA SER A 250 9.42 50.29 23.95
C SER A 250 8.56 51.48 23.55
N GLY A 251 8.04 52.20 24.54
CA GLY A 251 7.11 53.30 24.34
C GLY A 251 7.80 54.62 24.01
N GLU A 252 7.10 55.45 23.25
CA GLU A 252 7.23 56.91 23.31
C GLU A 252 5.89 57.56 22.95
N SER A 253 5.56 58.60 23.72
CA SER A 253 4.30 59.33 23.75
C SER A 253 4.28 60.45 22.71
N THR A 254 3.19 60.60 21.94
CA THR A 254 2.62 61.93 21.62
C THR A 254 1.22 61.84 21.01
N THR A 255 0.43 62.86 21.37
CA THR A 255 -0.99 63.08 21.13
C THR A 255 -1.28 63.69 19.74
N ALA A 256 -2.34 63.27 19.05
CA ALA A 256 -3.32 64.14 18.37
C ALA A 256 -4.41 63.34 17.63
N ALA A 257 -5.57 64.00 17.50
CA ALA A 257 -6.91 63.49 17.19
C ALA A 257 -7.19 63.08 15.73
N GLY A 258 -8.24 62.26 15.53
CA GLY A 258 -8.96 62.17 14.25
C GLY A 258 -9.79 60.91 14.01
N THR A 259 -11.06 60.94 14.43
CA THR A 259 -12.28 60.43 13.75
C THR A 259 -12.51 58.92 13.46
N GLU A 260 -13.70 58.48 13.87
CA GLU A 260 -14.47 57.25 13.56
C GLU A 260 -14.52 56.92 12.04
N THR A 261 -14.76 55.70 11.52
CA THR A 261 -15.88 54.77 11.74
C THR A 261 -15.62 53.41 11.04
N THR A 262 -15.82 52.30 11.79
CA THR A 262 -16.28 50.92 11.43
C THR A 262 -15.78 50.10 10.23
N GLY A 263 -15.44 48.83 10.51
CA GLY A 263 -15.67 47.69 9.61
C GLY A 263 -14.72 46.50 9.80
N SER A 264 -14.92 45.68 10.84
CA SER A 264 -14.25 44.38 11.04
C SER A 264 -14.92 43.26 10.25
N GLU A 265 -14.13 42.23 9.89
CA GLU A 265 -14.38 40.76 9.83
C GLU A 265 -13.53 40.16 8.68
N SER A 266 -12.41 39.46 8.90
CA SER A 266 -12.19 38.15 9.55
C SER A 266 -13.01 37.00 8.96
N SER A 267 -12.44 36.25 8.01
CA SER A 267 -12.84 34.85 7.71
C SER A 267 -11.79 34.15 6.85
N GLY A 268 -10.74 33.62 7.49
CA GLY A 268 -9.91 32.56 6.94
C GLY A 268 -10.54 31.23 7.33
N ASN A 269 -11.34 30.66 6.44
CA ASN A 269 -11.87 29.28 6.45
C ASN A 269 -12.67 28.94 5.16
N GLY A 270 -12.79 29.88 4.21
CA GLY A 270 -13.57 29.68 2.97
C GLY A 270 -12.93 28.73 1.97
N ASP A 271 -11.60 28.68 1.90
CA ASP A 271 -10.89 27.96 0.84
C ASP A 271 -10.91 26.43 1.04
N GLU A 272 -11.00 25.96 2.29
CA GLU A 272 -11.01 24.52 2.59
C GLU A 272 -12.42 23.93 2.42
N LEU A 273 -13.46 24.67 2.80
CA LEU A 273 -14.85 24.32 2.52
C LEU A 273 -15.16 24.37 1.02
N GLN A 274 -14.59 25.32 0.28
CA GLN A 274 -14.75 25.35 -1.19
C GLN A 274 -14.09 24.15 -1.86
N ARG A 275 -12.89 23.73 -1.42
CA ARG A 275 -12.27 22.50 -1.94
C ARG A 275 -13.05 21.23 -1.62
N PHE A 276 -13.65 21.16 -0.43
CA PHE A 276 -14.52 20.05 -0.05
C PHE A 276 -15.82 20.03 -0.86
N LEU A 277 -16.44 21.18 -1.08
CA LEU A 277 -17.64 21.32 -1.90
C LEU A 277 -17.35 21.05 -3.38
N ASP A 278 -16.19 21.44 -3.89
CA ASP A 278 -15.74 21.13 -5.24
C ASP A 278 -15.52 19.62 -5.42
N GLY A 279 -14.99 18.92 -4.41
CA GLY A 279 -14.88 17.46 -4.40
C GLY A 279 -16.24 16.75 -4.45
N LEU A 280 -17.22 17.24 -3.69
CA LEU A 280 -18.61 16.73 -3.70
C LEU A 280 -19.29 16.94 -5.06
N SER A 281 -19.02 18.06 -5.74
CA SER A 281 -19.58 18.31 -7.08
C SER A 281 -19.06 17.33 -8.13
N ARG A 282 -17.79 16.93 -8.04
CA ARG A 282 -17.18 15.91 -8.93
C ARG A 282 -17.74 14.51 -8.66
N LEU A 283 -17.98 14.17 -7.39
CA LEU A 283 -18.65 12.93 -7.01
C LEU A 283 -20.09 12.87 -7.57
N PHE A 284 -20.81 14.00 -7.53
CA PHE A 284 -22.18 14.09 -8.06
C PHE A 284 -22.21 13.99 -9.59
N ASP A 285 -21.23 14.58 -10.28
CA ASP A 285 -21.11 14.46 -11.74
C ASP A 285 -20.76 13.02 -12.15
N TRP A 286 -19.88 12.33 -11.41
CA TRP A 286 -19.58 10.92 -11.62
C TRP A 286 -20.80 10.01 -11.39
N LEU A 287 -21.55 10.21 -10.29
CA LEU A 287 -22.78 9.47 -10.00
C LEU A 287 -23.84 9.69 -11.08
N SER A 288 -24.01 10.92 -11.56
CA SER A 288 -24.99 11.22 -12.62
C SER A 288 -24.65 10.51 -13.94
N ARG A 289 -23.36 10.36 -14.27
CA ARG A 289 -22.89 9.57 -15.43
C ARG A 289 -23.09 8.08 -15.24
N LEU A 290 -22.95 7.56 -14.03
CA LEU A 290 -23.24 6.17 -13.68
C LEU A 290 -24.73 5.84 -13.86
N PHE A 291 -25.63 6.70 -13.33
CA PHE A 291 -27.07 6.58 -13.52
C PHE A 291 -27.50 6.74 -14.99
N GLY A 292 -26.80 7.60 -15.75
CA GLY A 292 -26.99 7.73 -17.20
C GLY A 292 -26.54 6.52 -18.04
N ARG A 293 -25.69 5.65 -17.50
CA ARG A 293 -25.32 4.36 -18.14
C ARG A 293 -26.29 3.25 -17.73
N LEU A 294 -26.74 3.22 -16.47
CA LEU A 294 -27.72 2.26 -15.97
C LEU A 294 -29.10 2.41 -16.63
N SER A 295 -29.57 3.65 -16.86
CA SER A 295 -30.84 3.91 -17.57
C SER A 295 -30.84 3.36 -19.01
N ARG A 296 -29.71 3.46 -19.72
CA ARG A 296 -29.55 2.92 -21.07
C ARG A 296 -29.43 1.39 -21.13
N LEU A 297 -29.14 0.74 -20.01
CA LEU A 297 -29.15 -0.72 -19.87
C LEU A 297 -30.57 -1.24 -19.63
N VAL A 298 -31.40 -0.51 -18.88
CA VAL A 298 -32.80 -0.88 -18.63
C VAL A 298 -33.68 -0.73 -19.89
N GLU A 299 -33.40 0.25 -20.76
CA GLU A 299 -34.09 0.41 -22.05
C GLU A 299 -33.75 -0.66 -23.11
N ARG A 300 -32.71 -1.49 -22.90
CA ARG A 300 -32.40 -2.62 -23.80
C ARG A 300 -33.03 -3.94 -23.39
N TYR A 301 -33.66 -3.99 -22.22
CA TYR A 301 -34.23 -5.22 -21.64
C TYR A 301 -35.73 -5.12 -21.31
N LEU A 302 -36.39 -4.08 -21.82
CA LEU A 302 -37.85 -3.94 -21.92
C LEU A 302 -38.22 -3.72 -23.39
#